data_AF-A0A7W1Z069-F1
#
_entry.id   AF-A0A7W1Z069-F1
#
_cell.length_a   1.000
_cell.length_b   1.000
_cell.length_c   1.000
_cell.angle_alpha   90.00
_cell.angle_beta   90.00
_cell.angle_gamma   90.00
#
_symmetry.space_group_name_H-M   'P 1'
#
loop_
_entity.id
_entity.type
_entity.pdbx_description
1 polymer ?
#
loop_
_entity_poly.entity_id
_entity_poly.type
_entity_poly.pdbx_seq_one_letter_code
_entity_poly.pdbx_strand_id
1 'polypeptide(L)'
;MSKREPKEQLPAFKTGEECIAFCHEKGDNFYLTAFMLEAWIGMVIAKTVEQYAENKSGSRHLQTGTGWEAWQFTFGHAKPAEWSHILESLARFANCETGEAELASQMLTLTGTEDKHGAPVSMSATLAKAKGGPASIKEAIAAMRYMFQRMAEWLEAIVHWETHWMAAVAPITFQATEERRELANLGIMQAGYAGLNAHGKDWWRFRHEELASSFHGKSDWRLVGKAQSFEKWGALRNAGVDELTIFWWPLLTRYRWTDRDMRGLLRRVLPHPDAYPLRDDKEFADYRKKALGLIKGNVERDKSAPDGKPTGWRAALAMIDKLSE
;
A
#
# COMPACT_ATOMS: atom_id res chain seq x y z
N MET A 1 18.62 25.01 7.14
CA MET A 1 17.51 24.24 6.57
C MET A 1 17.73 24.19 5.07
N SER A 2 18.06 23.02 4.52
CA SER A 2 18.17 22.86 3.06
C SER A 2 16.79 23.14 2.44
N LYS A 3 16.72 23.98 1.40
CA LYS A 3 15.47 24.16 0.65
C LYS A 3 15.12 22.80 0.05
N ARG A 4 13.97 22.22 0.41
CA ARG A 4 13.46 21.03 -0.27
C ARG A 4 13.28 21.38 -1.74
N GLU A 5 13.86 20.58 -2.62
CA GLU A 5 13.61 20.69 -4.05
C GLU A 5 12.10 20.52 -4.30
N PRO A 6 11.52 21.31 -5.23
CA PRO A 6 10.13 21.13 -5.61
C PRO A 6 9.95 19.72 -6.18
N LYS A 7 8.87 19.04 -5.78
CA LYS A 7 8.52 17.73 -6.30
C LYS A 7 8.17 17.83 -7.78
N GLU A 8 8.49 16.77 -8.54
CA GLU A 8 8.18 16.71 -9.98
C GLU A 8 6.67 16.52 -10.21
N GLN A 9 6.10 17.28 -11.13
CA GLN A 9 4.68 17.17 -11.50
C GLN A 9 4.52 16.21 -12.68
N LEU A 10 3.78 15.13 -12.46
CA LEU A 10 3.48 14.16 -13.51
C LEU A 10 2.30 14.63 -14.37
N PRO A 11 2.43 14.63 -15.71
CA PRO A 11 1.29 14.80 -16.59
C PRO A 11 0.27 13.67 -16.37
N ALA A 12 -1.02 13.99 -16.47
CA ALA A 12 -2.06 12.97 -16.50
C ALA A 12 -2.24 12.46 -17.93
N PHE A 13 -1.98 11.16 -18.17
CA PHE A 13 -2.18 10.51 -19.46
C PHE A 13 -3.47 9.69 -19.45
N LYS A 14 -4.24 9.75 -20.55
CA LYS A 14 -5.46 8.94 -20.70
C LYS A 14 -5.16 7.58 -21.29
N THR A 15 -4.14 7.49 -22.15
CA THR A 15 -3.76 6.25 -22.82
C THR A 15 -2.25 6.05 -22.82
N GLY A 16 -1.83 4.81 -23.04
CA GLY A 16 -0.41 4.49 -23.19
C GLY A 16 0.22 5.20 -24.40
N GLU A 17 -0.53 5.38 -25.48
CA GLU A 17 -0.06 6.08 -26.69
C GLU A 17 0.25 7.55 -26.41
N GLU A 18 -0.58 8.25 -25.64
CA GLU A 18 -0.32 9.64 -25.22
C GLU A 18 0.99 9.71 -24.40
N CYS A 19 1.18 8.77 -23.47
CA CYS A 19 2.37 8.69 -22.65
C CYS A 19 3.64 8.40 -23.49
N ILE A 20 3.55 7.48 -24.45
CA ILE A 20 4.66 7.14 -25.37
C ILE A 20 5.04 8.36 -26.22
N ALA A 21 4.05 9.07 -26.78
CA ALA A 21 4.30 10.29 -27.55
C ALA A 21 5.02 11.35 -26.69
N PHE A 22 4.60 11.51 -25.43
CA PHE A 22 5.24 12.43 -24.50
C PHE A 22 6.68 12.00 -24.13
N CYS A 23 6.94 10.71 -23.94
CA CYS A 23 8.29 10.18 -23.71
C CYS A 23 9.21 10.50 -24.89
N HIS A 24 8.73 10.35 -26.13
CA HIS A 24 9.49 10.70 -27.33
C HIS A 24 9.77 12.20 -27.41
N GLU A 25 8.79 13.05 -27.08
CA GLU A 25 8.96 14.51 -27.07
C GLU A 25 10.00 14.95 -26.02
N LYS A 26 9.96 14.37 -24.81
CA LYS A 26 10.88 14.70 -23.72
C LYS A 26 12.23 14.00 -23.79
N GLY A 27 12.35 12.92 -24.56
CA GLY A 27 13.53 12.08 -24.60
C GLY A 27 13.79 11.34 -23.28
N ASP A 28 12.73 11.04 -22.52
CA ASP A 28 12.82 10.46 -21.18
C ASP A 28 11.76 9.35 -20.98
N ASN A 29 12.21 8.10 -20.89
CA ASN A 29 11.33 6.93 -20.71
C ASN A 29 10.79 6.77 -19.29
N PHE A 30 11.22 7.62 -18.35
CA PHE A 30 10.68 7.65 -17.00
C PHE A 30 9.15 7.77 -16.99
N TYR A 31 8.56 8.63 -17.83
CA TYR A 31 7.12 8.88 -17.83
C TYR A 31 6.31 7.63 -18.16
N LEU A 32 6.80 6.78 -19.07
CA LEU A 32 6.15 5.49 -19.36
C LEU A 32 6.23 4.56 -18.16
N THR A 33 7.37 4.51 -17.47
CA THR A 33 7.49 3.69 -16.26
C THR A 33 6.61 4.24 -15.13
N ALA A 34 6.52 5.56 -14.96
CA ALA A 34 5.65 6.21 -13.99
C ALA A 34 4.18 5.88 -14.25
N PHE A 35 3.72 5.96 -15.51
CA PHE A 35 2.37 5.55 -15.90
C PHE A 35 2.08 4.07 -15.56
N MET A 36 3.06 3.19 -15.79
CA MET A 36 2.93 1.77 -15.40
C MET A 36 2.92 1.58 -13.87
N LEU A 37 3.67 2.39 -13.11
CA LEU A 37 3.65 2.37 -11.65
C LEU A 37 2.29 2.84 -11.10
N GLU A 38 1.68 3.87 -11.67
CA GLU A 38 0.31 4.30 -11.35
C GLU A 38 -0.69 3.16 -11.60
N ALA A 39 -0.57 2.48 -12.74
CA ALA A 39 -1.42 1.32 -13.05
C ALA A 39 -1.25 0.17 -12.04
N TRP A 40 0.01 -0.16 -11.68
CA TRP A 40 0.29 -1.18 -10.66
C TRP A 40 -0.35 -0.84 -9.31
N ILE A 41 -0.13 0.37 -8.81
CA ILE A 41 -0.67 0.82 -7.52
C ILE A 41 -2.21 0.87 -7.57
N GLY A 42 -2.77 1.41 -8.66
CA GLY A 42 -4.21 1.47 -8.89
C GLY A 42 -4.88 0.09 -8.87
N MET A 43 -4.25 -0.95 -9.44
CA MET A 43 -4.76 -2.33 -9.38
C MET A 43 -4.80 -2.87 -7.94
N VAL A 44 -3.81 -2.56 -7.11
CA VAL A 44 -3.78 -2.97 -5.70
C VAL A 44 -4.89 -2.26 -4.91
N ILE A 45 -5.08 -0.96 -5.16
CA ILE A 45 -6.16 -0.17 -4.55
C ILE A 45 -7.52 -0.74 -4.95
N ALA A 46 -7.76 -0.93 -6.24
CA ALA A 46 -9.04 -1.41 -6.76
C ALA A 46 -9.46 -2.76 -6.13
N LYS A 47 -8.54 -3.75 -6.12
CA LYS A 47 -8.79 -5.07 -5.50
C LYS A 47 -9.01 -4.99 -3.99
N THR A 48 -8.28 -4.11 -3.29
CA THR A 48 -8.46 -3.93 -1.84
C THR A 48 -9.82 -3.28 -1.54
N VAL A 49 -10.21 -2.26 -2.31
CA VAL A 49 -11.52 -1.60 -2.20
C VAL A 49 -12.66 -2.57 -2.50
N GLU A 50 -12.52 -3.40 -3.55
CA GLU A 50 -13.47 -4.47 -3.88
C GLU A 50 -13.70 -5.41 -2.68
N GLN A 51 -12.62 -5.86 -2.02
CA GLN A 51 -12.72 -6.68 -0.82
C GLN A 51 -13.54 -6.01 0.29
N TYR A 52 -13.35 -4.71 0.51
CA TYR A 52 -14.11 -3.97 1.53
C TYR A 52 -15.57 -3.73 1.16
N ALA A 53 -15.83 -3.47 -0.12
CA ALA A 53 -17.15 -3.15 -0.64
C ALA A 53 -18.06 -4.38 -0.73
N GLU A 54 -17.51 -5.53 -1.13
CA GLU A 54 -18.30 -6.71 -1.49
C GLU A 54 -18.33 -7.76 -0.38
N ASN A 55 -17.28 -7.81 0.46
CA ASN A 55 -17.20 -8.77 1.54
C ASN A 55 -17.49 -8.14 2.90
N LYS A 56 -18.39 -8.79 3.65
CA LYS A 56 -18.67 -8.44 5.05
C LYS A 56 -17.45 -8.72 5.93
N SER A 57 -17.38 -8.03 7.06
CA SER A 57 -16.43 -8.37 8.13
C SER A 57 -16.52 -9.86 8.47
N GLY A 58 -15.37 -10.53 8.56
CA GLY A 58 -15.29 -11.99 8.72
C GLY A 58 -15.05 -12.78 7.42
N SER A 59 -15.43 -12.22 6.27
CA SER A 59 -15.28 -12.86 4.95
C SER A 59 -14.19 -12.24 4.08
N ARG A 60 -13.66 -11.08 4.46
CA ARG A 60 -12.55 -10.41 3.77
C ARG A 60 -11.26 -11.23 3.87
N HIS A 61 -10.49 -11.22 2.80
CA HIS A 61 -9.15 -11.78 2.79
C HIS A 61 -8.19 -10.76 2.15
N LEU A 62 -7.36 -10.14 2.98
CA LEU A 62 -6.49 -9.02 2.63
C LEU A 62 -5.03 -9.38 2.90
N GLN A 63 -4.11 -8.70 2.21
CA GLN A 63 -2.68 -8.98 2.25
C GLN A 63 -2.36 -10.43 1.84
N THR A 64 -2.87 -10.82 0.67
CA THR A 64 -2.80 -12.17 0.10
C THR A 64 -1.71 -12.35 -0.95
N GLY A 65 -0.95 -11.30 -1.25
CA GLY A 65 0.00 -11.28 -2.37
C GLY A 65 -0.58 -10.59 -3.61
N THR A 66 -1.72 -9.92 -3.48
CA THR A 66 -2.34 -9.13 -4.55
C THR A 66 -1.37 -8.08 -5.10
N GLY A 67 -0.57 -7.46 -4.23
CA GLY A 67 0.45 -6.50 -4.65
C GLY A 67 1.45 -7.11 -5.61
N TRP A 68 1.90 -8.33 -5.33
CA TRP A 68 2.88 -9.04 -6.15
C TRP A 68 2.27 -9.55 -7.45
N GLU A 69 1.05 -10.07 -7.43
CA GLU A 69 0.33 -10.45 -8.65
C GLU A 69 0.15 -9.25 -9.60
N ALA A 70 -0.24 -8.09 -9.06
CA ALA A 70 -0.36 -6.86 -9.82
C ALA A 70 1.00 -6.41 -10.38
N TRP A 71 2.09 -6.54 -9.60
CA TRP A 71 3.44 -6.25 -10.09
C TRP A 71 3.82 -7.17 -11.26
N GLN A 72 3.53 -8.47 -11.16
CA GLN A 72 3.80 -9.42 -12.24
C GLN A 72 2.94 -9.15 -13.47
N PHE A 73 1.72 -8.68 -13.31
CA PHE A 73 0.89 -8.26 -14.44
C PHE A 73 1.51 -7.06 -15.16
N THR A 74 1.91 -6.02 -14.42
CA THR A 74 2.45 -4.78 -14.98
C THR A 74 3.88 -4.92 -15.52
N PHE A 75 4.76 -5.59 -14.77
CA PHE A 75 6.20 -5.65 -15.02
C PHE A 75 6.74 -7.08 -15.19
N GLY A 76 5.90 -8.12 -15.20
CA GLY A 76 6.37 -9.52 -15.29
C GLY A 76 7.03 -9.87 -16.64
N HIS A 77 6.82 -9.05 -17.67
CA HIS A 77 7.48 -9.17 -18.96
C HIS A 77 8.87 -8.49 -18.99
N ALA A 78 9.20 -7.67 -17.99
CA ALA A 78 10.48 -6.99 -17.91
C ALA A 78 11.62 -7.98 -17.69
N LYS A 79 12.66 -7.88 -18.52
CA LYS A 79 13.87 -8.68 -18.44
C LYS A 79 14.72 -8.20 -17.25
N PRO A 80 15.59 -9.06 -16.69
CA PRO A 80 16.48 -8.68 -15.60
C PRO A 80 17.34 -7.44 -15.87
N ALA A 81 17.71 -7.18 -17.14
CA ALA A 81 18.48 -5.99 -17.52
C ALA A 81 17.69 -4.68 -17.40
N GLU A 82 16.36 -4.73 -17.33
CA GLU A 82 15.47 -3.57 -17.24
C GLU A 82 15.12 -3.22 -15.78
N TRP A 83 15.38 -4.14 -14.84
CA TRP A 83 14.98 -3.99 -13.44
C TRP A 83 15.67 -2.84 -12.71
N SER A 84 16.92 -2.50 -13.06
CA SER A 84 17.60 -1.34 -12.48
C SER A 84 16.88 -0.05 -12.88
N HIS A 85 16.50 0.08 -14.14
CA HIS A 85 15.75 1.24 -14.62
C HIS A 85 14.38 1.35 -13.95
N ILE A 86 13.68 0.22 -13.75
CA ILE A 86 12.40 0.21 -13.02
C ILE A 86 12.59 0.68 -11.58
N LEU A 87 13.64 0.22 -10.89
CA LEU A 87 13.94 0.63 -9.53
C LEU A 87 14.31 2.12 -9.43
N GLU A 88 15.11 2.63 -10.37
CA GLU A 88 15.47 4.05 -10.46
C GLU A 88 14.23 4.91 -10.74
N SER A 89 13.38 4.48 -11.68
CA SER A 89 12.12 5.14 -11.97
C SER A 89 11.17 5.11 -10.78
N LEU A 90 11.10 4.01 -10.02
CA LEU A 90 10.31 3.93 -8.80
C LEU A 90 10.81 4.92 -7.74
N ALA A 91 12.13 5.06 -7.59
CA ALA A 91 12.72 6.04 -6.67
C ALA A 91 12.45 7.49 -7.10
N ARG A 92 12.50 7.80 -8.40
CA ARG A 92 12.10 9.11 -8.93
C ARG A 92 10.60 9.36 -8.76
N PHE A 93 9.77 8.37 -9.08
CA PHE A 93 8.32 8.43 -8.95
C PHE A 93 7.87 8.73 -7.52
N ALA A 94 8.53 8.14 -6.52
CA ALA A 94 8.28 8.44 -5.10
C ALA A 94 8.52 9.91 -4.70
N ASN A 95 9.16 10.71 -5.56
CA ASN A 95 9.38 12.14 -5.38
C ASN A 95 8.44 13.01 -6.23
N CYS A 96 7.43 12.43 -6.89
CA CYS A 96 6.43 13.15 -7.66
C CYS A 96 5.26 13.68 -6.79
N GLU A 97 4.47 14.60 -7.35
CA GLU A 97 3.26 15.16 -6.73
C GLU A 97 1.98 14.38 -7.09
N THR A 98 1.91 13.09 -6.77
CA THR A 98 0.69 12.28 -6.91
C THR A 98 0.40 11.50 -5.62
N GLY A 99 -0.84 11.00 -5.45
CA GLY A 99 -1.19 10.19 -4.29
C GLY A 99 -0.45 8.84 -4.31
N GLU A 100 -0.34 8.24 -5.48
CA GLU A 100 0.38 7.01 -5.77
C GLU A 100 1.88 7.15 -5.47
N ALA A 101 2.48 8.31 -5.79
CA ALA A 101 3.87 8.62 -5.44
C ALA A 101 4.10 8.64 -3.92
N GLU A 102 3.13 9.10 -3.13
CA GLU A 102 3.21 9.05 -1.67
C GLU A 102 3.19 7.62 -1.14
N LEU A 103 2.32 6.75 -1.69
CA LEU A 103 2.29 5.33 -1.36
C LEU A 103 3.62 4.64 -1.71
N ALA A 104 4.18 4.95 -2.89
CA ALA A 104 5.49 4.45 -3.31
C ALA A 104 6.62 4.92 -2.36
N SER A 105 6.58 6.17 -1.92
CA SER A 105 7.55 6.73 -0.97
C SER A 105 7.51 6.03 0.39
N GLN A 106 6.30 5.80 0.92
CA GLN A 106 6.11 5.04 2.16
C GLN A 106 6.61 3.61 2.01
N MET A 107 6.28 2.94 0.90
CA MET A 107 6.72 1.57 0.60
C MET A 107 8.25 1.46 0.57
N LEU A 108 8.94 2.39 -0.11
CA LEU A 108 10.41 2.42 -0.14
C LEU A 108 11.00 2.65 1.26
N THR A 109 10.37 3.52 2.06
CA THR A 109 10.78 3.79 3.45
C THR A 109 10.64 2.55 4.34
N LEU A 110 9.51 1.85 4.27
CA LEU A 110 9.28 0.61 5.03
C LEU A 110 10.24 -0.50 4.58
N THR A 111 10.48 -0.62 3.27
CA THR A 111 11.44 -1.57 2.71
C THR A 111 12.85 -1.30 3.23
N GLY A 112 13.31 -0.04 3.19
CA GLY A 112 14.63 0.35 3.71
C GLY A 112 14.76 0.17 5.22
N THR A 113 13.68 0.43 5.97
CA THR A 113 13.63 0.21 7.42
C THR A 113 13.77 -1.27 7.76
N GLU A 114 13.07 -2.14 7.05
CA GLU A 114 13.22 -3.58 7.19
C GLU A 114 14.64 -4.04 6.81
N ASP A 115 15.19 -3.52 5.72
CA ASP A 115 16.55 -3.87 5.27
C ASP A 115 17.62 -3.55 6.31
N LYS A 116 17.47 -2.40 6.98
CA LYS A 116 18.38 -1.91 8.02
C LYS A 116 18.25 -2.66 9.35
N HIS A 117 17.03 -3.01 9.75
CA HIS A 117 16.75 -3.50 11.11
C HIS A 117 16.31 -4.97 11.18
N GLY A 118 16.05 -5.61 10.03
CA GLY A 118 15.61 -6.99 9.90
C GLY A 118 16.57 -7.87 9.09
N ALA A 119 16.01 -8.92 8.47
CA ALA A 119 16.73 -9.70 7.48
C ALA A 119 16.85 -8.91 6.16
N PRO A 120 17.95 -9.06 5.41
CA PRO A 120 18.14 -8.34 4.16
C PRO A 120 16.95 -8.46 3.22
N VAL A 121 16.61 -7.36 2.58
CA VAL A 121 15.59 -7.23 1.55
C VAL A 121 16.23 -6.81 0.25
N SER A 122 17.11 -5.82 0.30
CA SER A 122 17.78 -5.29 -0.87
C SER A 122 18.89 -6.23 -1.34
N MET A 123 19.21 -6.13 -2.63
CA MET A 123 20.37 -6.83 -3.18
C MET A 123 21.65 -6.38 -2.46
N SER A 124 21.84 -5.08 -2.24
CA SER A 124 23.05 -4.55 -1.57
C SER A 124 23.21 -5.11 -0.15
N ALA A 125 22.15 -5.15 0.66
CA ALA A 125 22.22 -5.73 2.00
C ALA A 125 22.40 -7.25 1.98
N THR A 126 21.82 -7.93 0.99
CA THR A 126 21.99 -9.38 0.81
C THR A 126 23.45 -9.71 0.49
N LEU A 127 24.05 -8.96 -0.44
CA LEU A 127 25.44 -9.10 -0.84
C LEU A 127 26.40 -8.72 0.28
N ALA A 128 26.12 -7.64 1.03
CA ALA A 128 26.95 -7.22 2.17
C ALA A 128 26.99 -8.28 3.29
N LYS A 129 25.96 -9.12 3.43
CA LYS A 129 25.91 -10.21 4.42
C LYS A 129 26.39 -11.56 3.86
N ALA A 130 26.55 -11.69 2.54
CA ALA A 130 27.07 -12.91 1.92
C ALA A 130 28.57 -13.03 2.24
N LYS A 131 28.95 -14.01 3.07
CA LYS A 131 30.33 -14.23 3.54
C LYS A 131 31.27 -14.84 2.48
N GLY A 132 30.90 -14.86 1.21
CA GLY A 132 31.66 -15.56 0.17
C GLY A 132 31.52 -14.91 -1.19
N GLY A 133 32.64 -14.36 -1.70
CA GLY A 133 32.85 -13.99 -3.10
C GLY A 133 31.84 -13.04 -3.74
N PRO A 134 32.04 -12.68 -5.02
CA PRO A 134 31.01 -12.00 -5.80
C PRO A 134 29.83 -12.94 -6.02
N ALA A 135 28.60 -12.44 -5.85
CA ALA A 135 27.41 -13.23 -6.13
C ALA A 135 27.31 -13.58 -7.61
N SER A 136 26.78 -14.76 -7.89
CA SER A 136 26.41 -15.15 -9.25
C SER A 136 25.28 -14.26 -9.78
N ILE A 137 25.20 -14.13 -11.10
CA ILE A 137 24.10 -13.42 -11.78
C ILE A 137 22.73 -13.98 -11.33
N LYS A 138 22.63 -15.31 -11.15
CA LYS A 138 21.41 -15.97 -10.69
C LYS A 138 20.99 -15.52 -9.29
N GLU A 139 21.94 -15.37 -8.37
CA GLU A 139 21.68 -14.88 -7.02
C GLU A 139 21.28 -13.40 -7.02
N ALA A 140 21.93 -12.57 -7.85
CA ALA A 140 21.56 -11.16 -8.01
C ALA A 140 20.13 -11.01 -8.56
N ILE A 141 19.76 -11.81 -9.58
CA ILE A 141 18.40 -11.85 -10.13
C ILE A 141 17.39 -12.28 -9.06
N ALA A 142 17.69 -13.35 -8.32
CA ALA A 142 16.81 -13.81 -7.25
C ALA A 142 16.63 -12.74 -6.16
N ALA A 143 17.69 -12.04 -5.78
CA ALA A 143 17.65 -10.97 -4.78
C ALA A 143 16.82 -9.76 -5.26
N MET A 144 16.98 -9.33 -6.52
CA MET A 144 16.16 -8.24 -7.08
C MET A 144 14.68 -8.61 -7.16
N ARG A 145 14.36 -9.83 -7.63
CA ARG A 145 12.96 -10.31 -7.65
C ARG A 145 12.36 -10.33 -6.25
N TYR A 146 13.11 -10.82 -5.27
CA TYR A 146 12.68 -10.84 -3.88
C TYR A 146 12.43 -9.44 -3.33
N MET A 147 13.29 -8.48 -3.65
CA MET A 147 13.12 -7.08 -3.27
C MET A 147 11.81 -6.49 -3.83
N PHE A 148 11.50 -6.70 -5.10
CA PHE A 148 10.22 -6.25 -5.68
C PHE A 148 9.02 -6.93 -5.04
N GLN A 149 9.11 -8.22 -4.74
CA GLN A 149 8.06 -8.93 -4.00
C GLN A 149 7.84 -8.29 -2.62
N ARG A 150 8.92 -7.99 -1.89
CA ARG A 150 8.82 -7.34 -0.57
C ARG A 150 8.27 -5.92 -0.65
N MET A 151 8.66 -5.15 -1.66
CA MET A 151 8.05 -3.84 -1.93
C MET A 151 6.54 -3.98 -2.18
N ALA A 152 6.12 -4.96 -2.98
CA ALA A 152 4.72 -5.20 -3.26
C ALA A 152 3.90 -5.59 -2.01
N GLU A 153 4.48 -6.39 -1.12
CA GLU A 153 3.86 -6.75 0.17
C GLU A 153 3.74 -5.52 1.10
N TRP A 154 4.72 -4.61 1.09
CA TRP A 154 4.64 -3.34 1.82
C TRP A 154 3.59 -2.39 1.24
N LEU A 155 3.51 -2.28 -0.09
CA LEU A 155 2.48 -1.50 -0.77
C LEU A 155 1.07 -2.02 -0.41
N GLU A 156 0.87 -3.33 -0.43
CA GLU A 156 -0.42 -3.94 -0.07
C GLU A 156 -0.81 -3.64 1.38
N ALA A 157 0.16 -3.57 2.31
CA ALA A 157 -0.10 -3.16 3.68
C ALA A 157 -0.51 -1.69 3.82
N ILE A 158 0.17 -0.78 3.12
CA ILE A 158 -0.18 0.65 3.10
C ILE A 158 -1.59 0.84 2.50
N VAL A 159 -1.85 0.24 1.34
CA VAL A 159 -3.16 0.33 0.66
C VAL A 159 -4.27 -0.27 1.52
N HIS A 160 -4.01 -1.39 2.20
CA HIS A 160 -4.96 -1.97 3.14
C HIS A 160 -5.28 -0.96 4.26
N TRP A 161 -4.28 -0.34 4.88
CA TRP A 161 -4.53 0.64 5.95
C TRP A 161 -5.38 1.83 5.47
N GLU A 162 -5.00 2.47 4.36
CA GLU A 162 -5.74 3.60 3.78
C GLU A 162 -7.18 3.20 3.46
N THR A 163 -7.38 2.02 2.87
CA THR A 163 -8.71 1.50 2.53
C THR A 163 -9.53 1.21 3.79
N HIS A 164 -8.93 0.61 4.81
CA HIS A 164 -9.57 0.31 6.09
C HIS A 164 -10.04 1.58 6.80
N TRP A 165 -9.17 2.58 6.85
CA TRP A 165 -9.49 3.89 7.41
C TRP A 165 -10.62 4.55 6.62
N MET A 166 -10.51 4.61 5.29
CA MET A 166 -11.55 5.17 4.41
C MET A 166 -12.89 4.47 4.58
N ALA A 167 -12.91 3.13 4.71
CA ALA A 167 -14.14 2.37 4.91
C ALA A 167 -14.85 2.72 6.23
N ALA A 168 -14.08 3.11 7.25
CA ALA A 168 -14.63 3.54 8.53
C ALA A 168 -15.08 5.01 8.50
N VAL A 169 -14.30 5.90 7.88
CA VAL A 169 -14.56 7.35 7.93
C VAL A 169 -15.53 7.82 6.86
N ALA A 170 -15.49 7.22 5.66
CA ALA A 170 -16.31 7.60 4.51
C ALA A 170 -16.90 6.35 3.82
N PRO A 171 -17.76 5.56 4.52
CA PRO A 171 -18.32 4.32 3.97
C PRO A 171 -19.13 4.51 2.68
N ILE A 172 -19.52 5.74 2.34
CA ILE A 172 -20.19 6.06 1.08
C ILE A 172 -19.33 5.72 -0.15
N THR A 173 -18.00 5.67 -0.05
CA THR A 173 -17.11 5.31 -1.16
C THR A 173 -17.08 3.80 -1.43
N PHE A 174 -17.59 2.97 -0.53
CA PHE A 174 -17.58 1.50 -0.63
C PHE A 174 -18.93 0.97 -1.12
N GLN A 175 -19.34 1.44 -2.31
CA GLN A 175 -20.56 0.99 -2.98
C GLN A 175 -20.40 -0.41 -3.60
N ALA A 176 -21.53 -1.06 -3.85
CA ALA A 176 -21.57 -2.44 -4.34
C ALA A 176 -20.96 -2.63 -5.75
N THR A 177 -21.03 -1.63 -6.64
CA THR A 177 -20.45 -1.71 -7.99
C THR A 177 -19.30 -0.73 -8.15
N GLU A 178 -18.37 -1.06 -9.04
CA GLU A 178 -17.20 -0.22 -9.34
C GLU A 178 -17.59 1.20 -9.76
N GLU A 179 -18.55 1.34 -10.66
CA GLU A 179 -18.95 2.66 -11.17
C GLU A 179 -19.57 3.53 -10.07
N ARG A 180 -20.29 2.92 -9.12
CA ARG A 180 -20.84 3.67 -7.98
C ARG A 180 -19.74 4.07 -6.99
N ARG A 181 -18.69 3.27 -6.83
CA ARG A 181 -17.51 3.64 -6.03
C ARG A 181 -16.81 4.83 -6.65
N GLU A 182 -16.61 4.81 -7.97
CA GLU A 182 -16.03 5.92 -8.74
C GLU A 182 -16.86 7.21 -8.61
N LEU A 183 -18.19 7.15 -8.75
CA LEU A 183 -19.07 8.30 -8.57
C LEU A 183 -18.99 8.89 -7.15
N ALA A 184 -18.91 8.04 -6.11
CA ALA A 184 -18.77 8.50 -4.74
C ALA A 184 -17.38 9.15 -4.50
N ASN A 185 -16.31 8.53 -5.00
CA ASN A 185 -14.95 9.08 -4.93
C ASN A 185 -14.86 10.44 -5.62
N LEU A 186 -15.49 10.57 -6.80
CA LEU A 186 -15.56 11.84 -7.54
C LEU A 186 -16.20 12.95 -6.70
N GLY A 187 -17.28 12.63 -5.97
CA GLY A 187 -17.95 13.55 -5.07
C GLY A 187 -17.07 13.98 -3.87
N ILE A 188 -16.36 13.04 -3.24
CA ILE A 188 -15.40 13.35 -2.16
C ILE A 188 -14.29 14.26 -2.66
N MET A 189 -13.70 13.95 -3.82
CA MET A 189 -12.68 14.79 -4.44
C MET A 189 -13.22 16.17 -4.81
N GLN A 190 -14.48 16.25 -5.27
CA GLN A 190 -15.13 17.51 -5.59
C GLN A 190 -15.30 18.41 -4.35
N ALA A 191 -15.56 17.83 -3.17
CA ALA A 191 -15.61 18.59 -1.92
C ALA A 191 -14.24 19.22 -1.57
N GLY A 192 -13.15 18.52 -1.87
CA GLY A 192 -11.77 18.97 -1.65
C GLY A 192 -11.10 19.65 -2.85
N TYR A 193 -11.83 19.92 -3.94
CA TYR A 193 -11.24 20.25 -5.25
C TYR A 193 -10.25 21.42 -5.22
N ALA A 194 -10.55 22.44 -4.41
CA ALA A 194 -9.69 23.61 -4.25
C ALA A 194 -8.28 23.26 -3.75
N GLY A 195 -8.18 22.25 -2.88
CA GLY A 195 -6.93 21.77 -2.27
C GLY A 195 -6.17 20.74 -3.12
N LEU A 196 -6.75 20.25 -4.23
CA LEU A 196 -6.05 19.33 -5.13
C LEU A 196 -4.89 20.05 -5.84
N ASN A 197 -3.80 19.33 -6.05
CA ASN A 197 -2.68 19.77 -6.88
C ASN A 197 -3.05 19.72 -8.38
N ALA A 198 -2.14 20.12 -9.27
CA ALA A 198 -2.40 20.17 -10.71
C ALA A 198 -2.82 18.80 -11.27
N HIS A 199 -2.05 17.76 -10.96
CA HIS A 199 -2.34 16.39 -11.38
C HIS A 199 -3.72 15.91 -10.91
N GLY A 200 -4.06 16.10 -9.64
CA GLY A 200 -5.36 15.71 -9.09
C GLY A 200 -6.53 16.48 -9.71
N LYS A 201 -6.34 17.75 -10.08
CA LYS A 201 -7.36 18.55 -10.79
C LYS A 201 -7.58 18.05 -12.22
N ASP A 202 -6.52 17.65 -12.90
CA ASP A 202 -6.58 17.09 -14.26
C ASP A 202 -7.22 15.70 -14.25
N TRP A 203 -6.83 14.84 -13.31
CA TRP A 203 -7.46 13.54 -13.10
C TRP A 203 -8.96 13.69 -12.79
N TRP A 204 -9.32 14.59 -11.87
CA TRP A 204 -10.72 14.84 -11.53
C TRP A 204 -11.51 15.31 -12.74
N ARG A 205 -10.95 16.22 -13.56
CA ARG A 205 -11.64 16.72 -14.76
C ARG A 205 -11.90 15.60 -15.75
N PHE A 206 -10.88 14.80 -16.02
CA PHE A 206 -10.99 13.64 -16.91
C PHE A 206 -12.09 12.68 -16.46
N ARG A 207 -12.04 12.23 -15.20
CA ARG A 207 -13.02 11.27 -14.66
C ARG A 207 -14.41 11.87 -14.55
N HIS A 208 -14.52 13.14 -14.19
CA HIS A 208 -15.79 13.86 -14.18
C HIS A 208 -16.43 13.87 -15.57
N GLU A 209 -15.69 14.24 -16.62
CA GLU A 209 -16.21 14.29 -18.00
C GLU A 209 -16.70 12.90 -18.48
N GLU A 210 -15.90 11.86 -18.24
CA GLU A 210 -16.22 10.49 -18.63
C GLU A 210 -17.48 9.96 -17.91
N LEU A 211 -17.54 10.12 -16.58
CA LEU A 211 -18.67 9.66 -15.79
C LEU A 211 -19.90 10.53 -16.01
N ALA A 212 -19.76 11.85 -16.18
CA ALA A 212 -20.89 12.72 -16.50
C ALA A 212 -21.55 12.33 -17.82
N SER A 213 -20.74 12.01 -18.85
CA SER A 213 -21.24 11.50 -20.14
C SER A 213 -21.95 10.16 -19.95
N SER A 214 -21.33 9.23 -19.22
CA SER A 214 -21.84 7.87 -19.02
C SER A 214 -23.09 7.79 -18.14
N PHE A 215 -23.25 8.74 -17.21
CA PHE A 215 -24.34 8.79 -16.23
C PHE A 215 -25.31 9.95 -16.41
N HIS A 216 -25.21 10.69 -17.52
CA HIS A 216 -26.13 11.78 -17.82
C HIS A 216 -27.59 11.30 -17.78
N GLY A 217 -28.44 12.01 -17.02
CA GLY A 217 -29.85 11.66 -16.84
C GLY A 217 -30.12 10.41 -15.99
N LYS A 218 -29.09 9.67 -15.56
CA LYS A 218 -29.25 8.50 -14.67
C LYS A 218 -29.36 8.95 -13.20
N SER A 219 -30.18 8.25 -12.42
CA SER A 219 -30.35 8.54 -10.99
C SER A 219 -29.06 8.42 -10.18
N ASP A 220 -28.14 7.55 -10.62
CA ASP A 220 -26.88 7.29 -9.94
C ASP A 220 -25.93 8.49 -9.93
N TRP A 221 -26.03 9.43 -10.88
CA TRP A 221 -25.24 10.67 -10.87
C TRP A 221 -25.44 11.50 -9.60
N ARG A 222 -26.61 11.38 -8.95
CA ARG A 222 -26.91 12.05 -7.67
C ARG A 222 -25.97 11.61 -6.54
N LEU A 223 -25.31 10.46 -6.68
CA LEU A 223 -24.33 9.98 -5.72
C LEU A 223 -23.13 10.92 -5.59
N VAL A 224 -22.71 11.59 -6.67
CA VAL A 224 -21.64 12.59 -6.66
C VAL A 224 -21.98 13.71 -5.67
N GLY A 225 -23.17 14.32 -5.81
CA GLY A 225 -23.61 15.38 -4.89
C GLY A 225 -23.80 14.92 -3.45
N LYS A 226 -24.26 13.68 -3.25
CA LYS A 226 -24.40 13.09 -1.90
C LYS A 226 -23.05 12.88 -1.22
N ALA A 227 -22.05 12.40 -1.96
CA ALA A 227 -20.70 12.24 -1.46
C ALA A 227 -20.01 13.60 -1.25
N GLN A 228 -20.23 14.58 -2.12
CA GLN A 228 -19.70 15.94 -1.98
C GLN A 228 -20.20 16.63 -0.70
N SER A 229 -21.45 16.37 -0.31
CA SER A 229 -22.08 16.91 0.91
C SER A 229 -21.89 16.00 2.14
N PHE A 230 -20.96 15.05 2.08
CA PHE A 230 -20.73 14.13 3.18
C PHE A 230 -20.02 14.83 4.36
N GLU A 231 -20.81 15.27 5.35
CA GLU A 231 -20.31 16.01 6.52
C GLU A 231 -19.97 15.10 7.72
N LYS A 232 -20.57 13.90 7.79
CA LYS A 232 -20.42 13.00 8.94
C LYS A 232 -19.34 11.95 8.72
N TRP A 233 -18.10 12.34 9.01
CA TRP A 233 -16.98 11.42 9.05
C TRP A 233 -17.13 10.43 10.21
N GLY A 234 -16.96 9.15 9.92
CA GLY A 234 -16.87 8.10 10.92
C GLY A 234 -15.54 8.12 11.67
N ALA A 235 -15.35 7.16 12.57
CA ALA A 235 -14.12 6.99 13.32
C ALA A 235 -13.80 5.50 13.53
N LEU A 236 -12.51 5.17 13.52
CA LEU A 236 -12.02 3.85 13.91
C LEU A 236 -12.08 3.69 15.42
N ARG A 237 -12.60 2.55 15.89
CA ARG A 237 -12.69 2.25 17.32
C ARG A 237 -11.33 1.92 17.94
N ASN A 238 -10.48 1.19 17.21
CA ASN A 238 -9.18 0.72 17.68
C ASN A 238 -8.06 1.13 16.71
N ALA A 239 -8.04 2.41 16.28
CA ALA A 239 -7.19 2.90 15.19
C ALA A 239 -5.73 2.42 15.29
N GLY A 240 -5.07 2.62 16.45
CA GLY A 240 -3.67 2.19 16.63
C GLY A 240 -3.45 0.68 16.62
N VAL A 241 -4.45 -0.12 17.04
CA VAL A 241 -4.36 -1.59 16.92
C VAL A 241 -4.50 -1.98 15.45
N ASP A 242 -5.46 -1.41 14.75
CA ASP A 242 -5.73 -1.69 13.33
C ASP A 242 -4.51 -1.35 12.48
N GLU A 243 -4.00 -0.12 12.62
CA GLU A 243 -2.85 0.42 11.91
C GLU A 243 -1.63 -0.48 12.07
N LEU A 244 -1.18 -0.70 13.31
CA LEU A 244 0.02 -1.48 13.57
C LEU A 244 -0.15 -2.96 13.20
N THR A 245 -1.37 -3.51 13.34
CA THR A 245 -1.63 -4.89 12.92
C THR A 245 -1.54 -5.03 11.40
N ILE A 246 -2.10 -4.07 10.65
CA ILE A 246 -2.03 -4.05 9.20
C ILE A 246 -0.59 -3.83 8.72
N PHE A 247 0.13 -2.85 9.28
CA PHE A 247 1.51 -2.55 8.88
C PHE A 247 2.51 -3.62 9.27
N TRP A 248 2.39 -4.28 10.42
CA TRP A 248 3.34 -5.33 10.81
C TRP A 248 3.03 -6.71 10.21
N TRP A 249 1.90 -6.85 9.51
CA TRP A 249 1.51 -8.12 8.90
C TRP A 249 2.57 -8.69 7.93
N PRO A 250 3.21 -7.91 7.04
CA PRO A 250 4.29 -8.42 6.18
C PRO A 250 5.51 -8.94 6.96
N LEU A 251 5.74 -8.48 8.20
CA LEU A 251 6.80 -9.00 9.07
C LEU A 251 6.35 -10.30 9.73
N LEU A 252 5.11 -10.33 10.25
CA LEU A 252 4.53 -11.51 10.87
C LEU A 252 4.52 -12.70 9.91
N THR A 253 4.13 -12.51 8.65
CA THR A 253 4.10 -13.59 7.65
C THR A 253 5.50 -14.05 7.28
N ARG A 254 6.43 -13.11 7.06
CA ARG A 254 7.83 -13.40 6.69
C ARG A 254 8.58 -14.15 7.78
N TYR A 255 8.49 -13.65 9.01
CA TYR A 255 9.25 -14.16 10.15
C TYR A 255 8.48 -15.16 11.00
N ARG A 256 7.25 -15.53 10.58
CA ARG A 256 6.40 -16.56 11.20
C ARG A 256 6.09 -16.28 12.67
N TRP A 257 5.76 -15.02 12.95
CA TRP A 257 5.36 -14.62 14.30
C TRP A 257 4.04 -15.28 14.65
N THR A 258 3.86 -15.67 15.91
CA THR A 258 2.55 -16.06 16.45
C THR A 258 1.68 -14.83 16.72
N ASP A 259 0.37 -15.03 16.88
CA ASP A 259 -0.54 -13.94 17.31
C ASP A 259 -0.12 -13.40 18.70
N ARG A 260 0.44 -14.27 19.56
CA ARG A 260 1.03 -13.91 20.85
C ARG A 260 2.20 -12.93 20.72
N ASP A 261 3.12 -13.17 19.79
CA ASP A 261 4.28 -12.29 19.60
C ASP A 261 3.84 -10.90 19.15
N MET A 262 2.93 -10.85 18.17
CA MET A 262 2.39 -9.60 17.66
C MET A 262 1.61 -8.83 18.74
N ARG A 263 0.73 -9.50 19.47
CA ARG A 263 0.02 -8.90 20.61
C ARG A 263 0.99 -8.39 21.67
N GLY A 264 2.05 -9.13 21.97
CA GLY A 264 3.11 -8.70 22.89
C GLY A 264 3.78 -7.39 22.46
N LEU A 265 4.12 -7.25 21.17
CA LEU A 265 4.67 -6.01 20.63
C LEU A 265 3.66 -4.86 20.66
N LEU A 266 2.40 -5.10 20.27
CA LEU A 266 1.34 -4.09 20.32
C LEU A 266 1.13 -3.55 21.74
N ARG A 267 1.11 -4.45 22.73
CA ARG A 267 1.00 -4.09 24.16
C ARG A 267 2.19 -3.26 24.67
N ARG A 268 3.36 -3.38 24.06
CA ARG A 268 4.53 -2.58 24.45
C ARG A 268 4.42 -1.14 23.98
N VAL A 269 3.81 -0.91 22.82
CA VAL A 269 3.89 0.38 22.13
C VAL A 269 2.61 1.21 22.21
N LEU A 270 1.46 0.55 22.41
CA LEU A 270 0.15 1.20 22.50
C LEU A 270 -0.18 1.66 23.92
N PRO A 271 -0.91 2.78 24.09
CA PRO A 271 -1.19 3.37 25.39
C PRO A 271 -2.13 2.53 26.27
N HIS A 272 -2.94 1.65 25.68
CA HIS A 272 -3.93 0.84 26.39
C HIS A 272 -3.71 -0.66 26.14
N PRO A 273 -2.67 -1.27 26.74
CA PRO A 273 -2.28 -2.66 26.46
C PRO A 273 -3.31 -3.71 26.88
N ASP A 274 -4.24 -3.36 27.76
CA ASP A 274 -5.31 -4.25 28.25
C ASP A 274 -6.68 -3.96 27.62
N ALA A 275 -6.74 -3.04 26.66
CA ALA A 275 -7.95 -2.78 25.90
C ALA A 275 -8.23 -3.93 24.92
N TYR A 276 -9.50 -4.09 24.55
CA TYR A 276 -9.87 -4.95 23.43
C TYR A 276 -9.16 -4.45 22.15
N PRO A 277 -8.59 -5.32 21.31
CA PRO A 277 -8.61 -6.80 21.35
C PRO A 277 -7.34 -7.44 21.94
N LEU A 278 -6.57 -6.74 22.79
CA LEU A 278 -5.22 -7.15 23.23
C LEU A 278 -5.18 -7.93 24.55
N ARG A 279 -6.35 -8.30 25.11
CA ARG A 279 -6.44 -8.98 26.42
C ARG A 279 -5.87 -10.39 26.37
N ASP A 280 -6.24 -11.15 25.35
CA ASP A 280 -5.73 -12.50 25.13
C ASP A 280 -5.47 -12.82 23.65
N ASP A 281 -4.76 -13.91 23.41
CA ASP A 281 -4.31 -14.31 22.08
C ASP A 281 -5.48 -14.69 21.15
N LYS A 282 -6.57 -15.23 21.72
CA LYS A 282 -7.74 -15.69 20.95
C LYS A 282 -8.58 -14.49 20.50
N GLU A 283 -8.83 -13.53 21.39
CA GLU A 283 -9.52 -12.27 21.05
C GLU A 283 -8.76 -11.53 19.95
N PHE A 284 -7.43 -11.42 20.08
CA PHE A 284 -6.61 -10.76 19.06
C PHE A 284 -6.67 -11.48 17.71
N ALA A 285 -6.51 -12.81 17.71
CA ALA A 285 -6.58 -13.61 16.48
C ALA A 285 -7.95 -13.50 15.79
N ASP A 286 -9.04 -13.57 16.56
CA ASP A 286 -10.40 -13.41 16.04
C ASP A 286 -10.63 -12.00 15.49
N TYR A 287 -10.16 -10.97 16.21
CA TYR A 287 -10.27 -9.58 15.76
C TYR A 287 -9.54 -9.37 14.45
N ARG A 288 -8.26 -9.75 14.39
CA ARG A 288 -7.43 -9.63 13.19
C ARG A 288 -8.07 -10.31 11.98
N LYS A 289 -8.61 -11.52 12.16
CA LYS A 289 -9.30 -12.25 11.10
C LYS A 289 -10.60 -11.55 10.68
N LYS A 290 -11.45 -11.19 11.62
CA LYS A 290 -12.82 -10.73 11.33
C LYS A 290 -12.87 -9.25 10.95
N ALA A 291 -12.20 -8.40 11.73
CA ALA A 291 -12.21 -6.95 11.52
C ALA A 291 -11.28 -6.55 10.37
N LEU A 292 -10.08 -7.14 10.31
CA LEU A 292 -9.02 -6.70 9.39
C LEU A 292 -8.84 -7.64 8.19
N GLY A 293 -9.54 -8.78 8.12
CA GLY A 293 -9.41 -9.72 6.98
C GLY A 293 -8.02 -10.32 6.81
N LEU A 294 -7.16 -10.22 7.83
CA LEU A 294 -5.82 -10.78 7.80
C LEU A 294 -5.94 -12.26 8.20
N ILE A 295 -5.47 -13.18 7.38
CA ILE A 295 -5.58 -14.62 7.63
C ILE A 295 -4.22 -15.29 7.42
N LYS A 296 -3.77 -16.05 8.41
CA LYS A 296 -2.53 -16.82 8.29
C LYS A 296 -2.75 -18.07 7.46
N GLY A 297 -1.89 -18.31 6.47
CA GLY A 297 -1.93 -19.52 5.67
C GLY A 297 -1.39 -20.78 6.38
N ASN A 298 -0.37 -20.67 7.24
CA ASN A 298 0.36 -21.82 7.79
C ASN A 298 0.67 -21.68 9.30
N VAL A 299 -0.36 -21.57 10.14
CA VAL A 299 -0.23 -21.33 11.60
C VAL A 299 0.64 -22.37 12.31
N GLU A 300 0.62 -23.62 11.85
CA GLU A 300 1.39 -24.73 12.44
C GLU A 300 2.92 -24.53 12.36
N ARG A 301 3.38 -23.64 11.48
CA ARG A 301 4.81 -23.35 11.30
C ARG A 301 5.28 -22.16 12.13
N ASP A 302 4.36 -21.46 12.79
CA ASP A 302 4.68 -20.32 13.64
C ASP A 302 5.26 -20.79 14.96
N LYS A 303 6.22 -20.04 15.50
CA LYS A 303 6.86 -20.35 16.78
C LYS A 303 7.07 -19.06 17.56
N SER A 304 6.50 -18.99 18.76
CA SER A 304 6.69 -17.83 19.62
C SER A 304 8.15 -17.66 20.03
N ALA A 305 8.58 -16.42 20.09
CA ALA A 305 9.90 -16.10 20.63
C ALA A 305 9.88 -16.24 22.16
N PRO A 306 10.79 -17.03 22.77
CA PRO A 306 10.78 -17.24 24.22
C PRO A 306 10.94 -15.95 25.04
N ASP A 307 11.63 -14.96 24.49
CA ASP A 307 11.91 -13.66 25.11
C ASP A 307 10.93 -12.55 24.69
N GLY A 308 9.88 -12.89 23.92
CA GLY A 308 8.92 -11.95 23.37
C GLY A 308 9.48 -11.02 22.30
N LYS A 309 10.65 -11.35 21.72
CA LYS A 309 11.33 -10.55 20.70
C LYS A 309 11.52 -11.37 19.41
N PRO A 310 10.46 -11.60 18.64
CA PRO A 310 10.53 -12.43 17.44
C PRO A 310 11.42 -11.81 16.37
N THR A 311 12.06 -12.61 15.52
CA THR A 311 12.91 -12.12 14.42
C THR A 311 12.21 -11.01 13.64
N GLY A 312 12.86 -9.86 13.44
CA GLY A 312 12.24 -8.70 12.79
C GLY A 312 11.53 -7.72 13.73
N TRP A 313 11.43 -8.00 15.05
CA TRP A 313 10.82 -7.08 16.03
C TRP A 313 11.45 -5.68 16.00
N ARG A 314 12.76 -5.59 15.73
CA ARG A 314 13.47 -4.31 15.61
C ARG A 314 13.00 -3.51 14.41
N ALA A 315 12.70 -4.16 13.28
CA ALA A 315 12.13 -3.49 12.13
C ALA A 315 10.73 -2.92 12.46
N ALA A 316 9.88 -3.72 13.11
CA ALA A 316 8.56 -3.26 13.56
C ALA A 316 8.63 -2.02 14.47
N LEU A 317 9.51 -2.01 15.47
CA LEU A 317 9.67 -0.85 16.34
C LEU A 317 10.30 0.35 15.63
N ALA A 318 11.23 0.11 14.70
CA ALA A 318 11.85 1.18 13.91
C ALA A 318 10.84 1.85 12.96
N MET A 319 9.87 1.12 12.42
CA MET A 319 8.82 1.67 11.55
C MET A 319 7.92 2.69 12.25
N ILE A 320 7.93 2.71 13.59
CA ILE A 320 7.11 3.62 14.40
C ILE A 320 7.99 4.48 15.33
N ASP A 321 9.27 4.62 15.00
CA ASP A 321 10.25 5.43 15.73
C ASP A 321 10.40 5.07 17.23
N LYS A 322 10.12 3.81 17.60
CA LYS A 322 10.20 3.28 18.98
C LYS A 322 11.32 2.28 19.20
N LEU A 323 12.35 2.29 18.36
CA LEU A 323 13.47 1.33 18.48
C LEU A 323 14.25 1.47 19.80
N SER A 324 14.20 2.65 20.45
CA SER A 324 14.82 2.91 21.75
C SER A 324 14.00 2.43 22.96
N GLU A 325 12.73 2.03 22.75
CA GLU A 325 11.85 1.48 23.80
C GLU A 325 12.09 -0.01 24.01
#